data_AF-A0A1W9T9H6-F1
#
_entry.id   AF-A0A1W9T9H6-F1
#
_cell.length_a   1.000
_cell.length_b   1.000
_cell.length_c   1.000
_cell.angle_alpha   90.00
_cell.angle_beta   90.00
_cell.angle_gamma   90.00
#
_symmetry.space_group_name_H-M   'P 1'
#
loop_
_entity.id
_entity.type
_entity.pdbx_description
1 polymer ?
#
loop_
_entity_poly.entity_id
_entity_poly.type
_entity_poly.pdbx_seq_one_letter_code
_entity_poly.pdbx_strand_id
1 'polypeptide(L)' 'MALKIQWTKRAEKSFDKIVKYLEEKWSEASAKKFVQKTDKLLSQIAENPEICSAIEDKENVRKGMITLNFFTQGKPK' A
#
# COMPACT_ATOMS: atom_id res chain seq x y z
N MET A 1 6.43 -16.23 -13.65
CA MET A 1 4.99 -16.54 -13.52
C MET A 1 4.44 -15.55 -12.50
N ALA A 2 3.56 -14.64 -12.89
CA ALA A 2 3.02 -13.63 -11.97
C ALA A 2 1.88 -14.24 -11.14
N LEU A 3 1.91 -14.05 -9.82
CA LEU A 3 0.83 -14.51 -8.92
C LEU A 3 -0.42 -13.64 -9.11
N LYS A 4 -1.61 -14.27 -9.06
CA LYS A 4 -2.87 -13.55 -9.17
C LYS A 4 -3.19 -12.83 -7.85
N ILE A 5 -3.23 -11.50 -7.91
CA ILE A 5 -3.63 -10.67 -6.78
C ILE A 5 -5.14 -10.76 -6.60
N GLN A 6 -5.58 -11.05 -5.38
CA GLN A 6 -6.98 -10.97 -4.99
C GLN A 6 -7.18 -9.94 -3.90
N TRP A 7 -8.16 -9.07 -4.10
CA TRP A 7 -8.58 -8.10 -3.11
C TRP A 7 -9.76 -8.65 -2.32
N THR A 8 -9.71 -8.45 -1.00
CA THR A 8 -10.89 -8.70 -0.17
C THR A 8 -11.83 -7.49 -0.28
N LYS A 9 -13.15 -7.73 -0.14
CA LYS A 9 -14.16 -6.65 -0.14
C LYS A 9 -13.86 -5.53 0.89
N ARG A 10 -13.21 -5.88 2.00
CA ARG A 10 -12.75 -4.89 3.00
C ARG A 10 -11.58 -4.06 2.47
N ALA A 11 -10.62 -4.68 1.80
CA ALA A 11 -9.47 -3.99 1.22
C ALA A 11 -9.90 -3.02 0.11
N GLU A 12 -10.85 -3.40 -0.75
CA GLU A 12 -11.42 -2.51 -1.77
C GLU A 12 -12.06 -1.26 -1.14
N LYS A 13 -12.94 -1.44 -0.14
CA LYS A 13 -13.58 -0.33 0.58
C LYS A 13 -12.57 0.58 1.30
N SER A 14 -11.52 0.01 1.88
CA SER A 14 -10.48 0.79 2.54
C SER A 14 -9.65 1.57 1.52
N PHE A 15 -9.33 0.98 0.37
CA PHE A 15 -8.57 1.63 -0.69
C PHE A 15 -9.35 2.81 -1.28
N ASP A 16 -10.62 2.61 -1.61
CA ASP A 16 -11.53 3.66 -2.11
C ASP A 16 -11.59 4.86 -1.15
N LYS A 17 -11.74 4.61 0.15
CA LYS A 17 -11.73 5.68 1.18
C LYS A 17 -10.42 6.45 1.20
N ILE A 18 -9.28 5.78 1.04
CA ILE A 18 -7.96 6.43 1.02
C ILE A 18 -7.83 7.31 -0.23
N VAL A 19 -8.21 6.80 -1.39
CA VAL A 19 -8.19 7.57 -2.65
C VAL A 19 -9.06 8.82 -2.52
N LYS A 20 -10.32 8.66 -2.08
CA LYS A 20 -11.23 9.79 -1.87
C LYS A 20 -10.69 10.82 -0.87
N TYR A 21 -10.07 10.35 0.22
CA TYR A 21 -9.42 11.23 1.20
C TYR A 21 -8.26 12.01 0.59
N LEU A 22 -7.44 11.38 -0.25
CA LEU A 22 -6.32 12.03 -0.94
C LEU A 22 -6.80 13.07 -1.97
N GLU A 23 -7.91 12.79 -2.66
CA GLU A 23 -8.54 13.73 -3.59
C GLU A 23 -9.08 14.96 -2.87
N GLU A 24 -9.79 14.76 -1.74
CA GLU A 24 -10.42 15.85 -0.97
C GLU A 24 -9.39 16.70 -0.20
N LYS A 25 -8.33 16.08 0.36
CA LYS A 25 -7.34 16.79 1.19
C LYS A 25 -6.18 17.39 0.42
N TRP A 26 -5.77 16.78 -0.68
CA TRP A 26 -4.62 17.24 -1.46
C TRP A 26 -5.02 17.66 -2.86
N SER A 27 -5.19 16.71 -3.77
CA SER A 27 -5.54 16.94 -5.17
C SER A 27 -5.65 15.60 -5.89
N GLU A 28 -6.45 15.55 -6.96
CA GLU A 28 -6.60 14.38 -7.83
C GLU A 28 -5.25 13.85 -8.35
N ALA A 29 -4.30 14.75 -8.64
CA ALA A 29 -2.96 14.35 -9.08
C ALA A 29 -2.19 13.53 -8.03
N SER A 30 -2.37 13.84 -6.75
CA SER A 30 -1.74 13.10 -5.64
C SER A 30 -2.40 11.75 -5.45
N ALA A 31 -3.73 11.67 -5.55
CA ALA A 31 -4.47 10.42 -5.51
C ALA A 31 -4.07 9.49 -6.68
N LYS A 32 -3.97 10.04 -7.89
CA LYS A 32 -3.52 9.29 -9.08
C LYS A 32 -2.09 8.75 -8.91
N LYS A 33 -1.16 9.55 -8.38
CA LYS A 33 0.21 9.09 -8.06
C LYS A 33 0.20 7.97 -7.02
N PHE A 34 -0.68 8.03 -6.02
CA PHE A 34 -0.82 6.97 -5.03
C PHE A 34 -1.30 5.67 -5.66
N VAL A 35 -2.36 5.72 -6.48
CA VAL A 35 -2.87 4.55 -7.21
C VAL A 35 -1.79 3.92 -8.08
N GLN A 36 -1.04 4.73 -8.84
CA GLN A 36 0.08 4.24 -9.66
C GLN A 36 1.19 3.57 -8.85
N LYS A 37 1.53 4.12 -7.67
CA LYS A 37 2.51 3.49 -6.78
C LYS A 37 2.01 2.17 -6.21
N THR A 38 0.73 2.11 -5.83
CA THR A 38 0.10 0.88 -5.35
C THR A 38 0.13 -0.19 -6.44
N ASP A 39 -0.27 0.14 -7.66
CA ASP A 39 -0.27 -0.79 -8.80
C ASP A 39 1.14 -1.32 -9.12
N LYS A 40 2.14 -0.44 -9.09
CA LYS A 40 3.54 -0.82 -9.27
C LYS A 40 4.01 -1.78 -8.17
N LEU A 41 3.70 -1.48 -6.90
CA LEU A 41 4.05 -2.37 -5.79
C LEU A 41 3.36 -3.73 -5.94
N LEU A 42 2.08 -3.73 -6.29
CA LEU A 42 1.31 -4.95 -6.51
C LEU A 42 1.93 -5.82 -7.61
N SER A 43 2.32 -5.21 -8.73
CA SER A 43 3.05 -5.92 -9.80
C SER A 43 4.36 -6.52 -9.28
N GLN A 44 5.14 -5.77 -8.48
CA GLN A 44 6.36 -6.29 -7.87
C GLN A 44 6.10 -7.44 -6.87
N ILE A 45 5.02 -7.38 -6.10
CA ILE A 45 4.61 -8.47 -5.17
C ILE A 45 4.17 -9.70 -5.96
N ALA A 46 3.47 -9.50 -7.08
CA ALA A 46 3.03 -10.58 -7.94
C ALA A 46 4.20 -11.32 -8.60
N GLU A 47 5.28 -10.60 -8.93
CA GLU A 47 6.52 -11.17 -9.45
C GLU A 47 7.39 -11.77 -8.34
N ASN A 48 7.53 -11.09 -7.21
CA ASN A 48 8.37 -11.48 -6.08
C ASN A 48 7.62 -11.33 -4.74
N PRO A 49 6.94 -12.38 -4.25
CA PRO A 49 6.18 -12.31 -3.01
C PRO A 49 7.06 -12.11 -1.75
N GLU A 50 8.37 -12.37 -1.85
CA GLU A 50 9.36 -12.26 -0.77
C GLU A 50 9.84 -10.84 -0.48
N ILE A 51 9.42 -9.84 -1.27
CA ILE A 51 9.81 -8.44 -1.04
C ILE A 51 9.19 -7.83 0.22
N CYS A 52 8.11 -8.43 0.73
CA CYS A 52 7.41 -7.95 1.91
C CYS A 52 7.88 -8.73 3.13
N SER A 53 8.29 -8.00 4.18
CA SER A 53 8.69 -8.60 5.45
C SER A 53 7.51 -9.33 6.10
N ALA A 54 7.76 -10.55 6.57
CA ALA A 54 6.82 -11.27 7.42
C ALA A 54 6.63 -10.53 8.75
N ILE A 55 5.43 -10.65 9.32
CA ILE A 55 5.14 -10.13 10.64
C ILE A 55 5.55 -11.20 11.66
N GLU A 56 6.32 -10.84 12.70
CA GLU A 56 6.82 -11.77 13.73
C GLU A 56 5.70 -12.64 14.34
N ASP A 57 4.51 -12.08 14.54
CA ASP A 57 3.37 -12.80 15.13
C ASP A 57 2.54 -13.66 14.15
N LYS A 58 2.75 -13.54 12.82
CA LYS A 58 1.94 -14.26 11.81
C LYS A 58 2.77 -14.61 10.58
N GLU A 59 3.20 -15.87 10.50
CA GLU A 59 4.02 -16.41 9.40
C GLU A 59 3.37 -16.23 8.00
N ASN A 60 2.04 -16.26 7.92
CA ASN A 60 1.29 -16.12 6.66
C ASN A 60 0.90 -14.67 6.31
N VAL A 61 1.30 -13.68 7.11
CA VAL A 61 0.98 -12.28 6.85
C VAL A 61 2.26 -11.49 6.63
N ARG A 62 2.35 -10.85 5.47
CA ARG A 62 3.47 -9.99 5.10
C ARG A 62 3.01 -8.54 5.02
N LYS A 63 3.86 -7.59 5.41
CA LYS A 63 3.55 -6.16 5.38
C LYS A 63 4.37 -5.48 4.29
N GLY A 64 3.68 -4.98 3.26
CA GLY A 64 4.27 -4.13 2.23
C GLY A 64 4.05 -2.66 2.55
N MET A 65 5.12 -1.87 2.54
CA MET A 65 5.05 -0.42 2.71
C MET A 65 4.91 0.26 1.34
N ILE A 66 3.76 0.86 1.05
CA ILE A 66 3.49 1.54 -0.24
C ILE A 66 4.10 2.95 -0.27
N THR A 67 3.96 3.68 0.84
CA THR A 67 4.46 5.05 0.98
C THR A 67 5.26 5.13 2.27
N LEU A 68 6.53 5.53 2.15
CA LEU A 68 7.32 5.94 3.30
C LEU A 68 6.73 7.25 3.81
N ASN A 69 6.11 7.23 4.98
CA ASN A 69 5.63 8.46 5.61
C ASN A 69 6.81 9.12 6.32
N PHE A 70 7.38 10.19 5.75
CA PHE A 70 8.50 10.93 6.35
C PHE A 70 8.12 11.61 7.68
N PHE A 71 6.83 11.63 8.07
CA PHE A 71 6.36 12.24 9.32
C PHE A 71 6.62 11.43 10.60
N THR A 72 7.23 10.25 10.53
CA THR A 72 7.69 9.51 11.72
C THR A 72 9.18 9.66 12.00
N GLN A 73 9.86 10.64 11.39
CA GLN A 73 11.05 11.20 12.04
C GLN A 73 10.54 11.82 13.34
N GLY A 74 10.83 11.15 14.45
CA GLY A 74 10.31 11.51 15.77
C GLY A 74 10.46 13.01 15.99
N LYS A 75 9.45 13.63 16.60
CA LYS A 75 9.71 14.89 17.30
C LYS A 75 10.76 14.57 18.37
N PRO A 76 12.02 15.06 18.28
CA PRO A 76 12.79 15.17 19.49
C PRO A 76 12.03 16.15 20.41
N LYS A 77 11.83 15.72 21.65
CA LYS A 77 11.39 16.60 22.75
C LYS A 77 12.43 17.69 22.99
#